data_AF-A0A7C7JV15-F1
#
_entry.id   AF-A0A7C7JV15-F1
#
_cell.length_a   1.000
_cell.length_b   1.000
_cell.length_c   1.000
_cell.angle_alpha   90.00
_cell.angle_beta   90.00
_cell.angle_gamma   90.00
#
_symmetry.space_group_name_H-M   'P 1'
#
loop_
_entity.id
_entity.type
_entity.pdbx_description
1 polymer ?
#
loop_
_entity_poly.entity_id
_entity_poly.type
_entity_poly.pdbx_seq_one_letter_code
_entity_poly.pdbx_strand_id
1 'polypeptide(L)'
;MAHHRSSTTKASPELVMPRLKKAIAPVPNGSRRRITNLSSLICFGLVITCIPNLISAQDEPPKRIPAPFMTYLGADWLERPGRISEERPDEMLAAMELKDGDVVADIGAGSGFHTRRMAKLVAPTGQVFAVDIQPEMLEILRARVEDEGLTGILPVLGEFDDPKLPDGRIDWILLVDVYHEFANPDAMLAKMRLALKKSGKVALVEYRVEDGTGDHIKADHRMSVHQVLSEWKPAGFDLIELHEFLPSQHMFIFQKANEDGSIEVSAQSVIPNHSLFEAISEGHVEVNASGQGTETVNLRIRRMRSEPMVITLPVGTYFEATGSGSDMIARRDGVIILQEDGPQTWTLLGRSVNRSRPAPEAQDRFEIHPADEQIPLRNVMWLFQGMNLHPMIGPVIEQLALWIVSENAGYDDLVEHASGVPIPVEQAVALAAAYTDSAGIDITQKQIWADRDKFVPALTDETLKKVFEARDPH
;
A
#
# COMPACT_ATOMS: atom_id res chain seq x y z
N MET A 1 58.22 -0.87 -37.03
CA MET A 1 59.29 -1.90 -36.90
C MET A 1 60.16 -1.48 -35.72
N ALA A 2 59.89 -2.04 -34.53
CA ALA A 2 60.53 -3.22 -33.91
C ALA A 2 61.81 -2.83 -33.13
N HIS A 3 61.73 -2.70 -31.80
CA HIS A 3 62.14 -3.68 -30.74
C HIS A 3 63.55 -3.34 -30.18
N HIS A 4 63.91 -3.45 -28.88
CA HIS A 4 63.39 -4.20 -27.74
C HIS A 4 64.05 -3.74 -26.39
N ARG A 5 63.29 -3.78 -25.27
CA ARG A 5 63.62 -4.10 -23.83
C ARG A 5 64.70 -3.29 -23.05
N SER A 6 64.67 -3.06 -21.72
CA SER A 6 63.93 -3.64 -20.57
C SER A 6 63.84 -2.68 -19.35
N SER A 7 62.75 -2.84 -18.57
CA SER A 7 62.53 -2.67 -17.11
C SER A 7 63.49 -1.89 -16.20
N THR A 8 62.93 -1.01 -15.36
CA THR A 8 63.04 -1.09 -13.88
C THR A 8 62.00 -0.19 -13.20
N THR A 9 61.52 -0.70 -12.06
CA THR A 9 60.49 -0.21 -11.14
C THR A 9 60.97 0.92 -10.23
N LYS A 10 60.06 1.81 -9.81
CA LYS A 10 59.97 2.29 -8.42
C LYS A 10 58.65 3.03 -8.15
N ALA A 11 57.99 2.61 -7.08
CA ALA A 11 56.75 3.15 -6.52
C ALA A 11 57.02 3.80 -5.15
N SER A 12 55.98 4.47 -4.63
CA SER A 12 55.69 4.80 -3.21
C SER A 12 56.23 6.16 -2.69
N PRO A 13 55.51 6.88 -1.78
CA PRO A 13 54.81 6.29 -0.64
C PRO A 13 53.35 6.73 -0.36
N GLU A 14 52.55 5.73 0.01
CA GLU A 14 51.29 5.84 0.74
C GLU A 14 51.51 6.22 2.21
N LEU A 15 50.52 6.94 2.74
CA LEU A 15 50.40 7.40 4.11
C LEU A 15 49.96 6.26 5.03
N VAL A 16 50.73 5.99 6.08
CA VAL A 16 50.50 4.94 7.09
C VAL A 16 49.60 5.47 8.22
N MET A 17 48.49 4.78 8.50
CA MET A 17 47.74 4.89 9.76
C MET A 17 47.68 3.53 10.49
N PRO A 18 47.67 3.49 11.83
CA PRO A 18 48.06 2.31 12.60
C PRO A 18 46.91 1.32 12.79
N ARG A 19 47.21 0.03 12.57
CA ARG A 19 46.36 -1.12 12.93
C ARG A 19 46.44 -1.40 14.43
N LEU A 20 45.34 -1.25 15.16
CA LEU A 20 45.16 -1.85 16.48
C LEU A 20 44.73 -3.32 16.34
N LYS A 21 45.67 -4.23 16.61
CA LYS A 21 45.37 -5.64 16.93
C LYS A 21 44.96 -5.73 18.40
N LYS A 22 43.77 -6.23 18.70
CA LYS A 22 43.48 -6.87 20.00
C LYS A 22 43.30 -8.36 19.78
N ALA A 23 44.18 -9.13 20.42
CA ALA A 23 44.20 -10.57 20.42
C ALA A 23 43.00 -11.11 21.19
N ILE A 24 42.35 -12.10 20.59
CA ILE A 24 41.31 -12.93 21.18
C ILE A 24 42.01 -14.00 22.04
N ALA A 25 41.69 -14.05 23.33
CA ALA A 25 42.08 -15.15 24.22
C ALA A 25 40.88 -16.12 24.40
N PRO A 26 41.09 -17.45 24.40
CA PRO A 26 40.00 -18.43 24.54
C PRO A 26 39.79 -18.81 26.02
N VAL A 27 38.55 -18.90 26.47
CA VAL A 27 38.15 -19.41 27.81
C VAL A 27 36.75 -20.08 27.65
N PRO A 28 36.36 -21.09 28.45
CA PRO A 28 36.19 -22.47 28.02
C PRO A 28 34.73 -22.96 28.10
N ASN A 29 34.47 -24.16 27.56
CA ASN A 29 33.19 -24.87 27.69
C ASN A 29 32.82 -25.09 29.17
N GLY A 30 31.75 -24.44 29.59
CA GLY A 30 31.13 -24.63 30.89
C GLY A 30 29.60 -24.62 30.75
N SER A 31 28.99 -25.76 31.02
CA SER A 31 27.55 -26.01 31.06
C SER A 31 26.77 -24.87 31.75
N ARG A 32 25.80 -24.27 31.05
CA ARG A 32 24.79 -23.40 31.68
C ARG A 32 23.39 -23.85 31.29
N ARG A 33 22.69 -24.39 32.29
CA ARG A 33 21.23 -24.47 32.36
C ARG A 33 20.64 -23.09 32.03
N ARG A 34 19.79 -23.01 31.01
CA ARG A 34 18.97 -21.82 30.76
C ARG A 34 17.82 -21.81 31.75
N ILE A 35 17.86 -20.87 32.68
CA ILE A 35 16.69 -20.43 33.44
C ILE A 35 15.95 -19.44 32.54
N THR A 36 14.72 -19.80 32.20
CA THR A 36 13.68 -18.99 31.57
C THR A 36 13.40 -17.75 32.40
N ASN A 37 13.36 -16.57 31.75
CA ASN A 37 12.51 -15.43 32.11
C ASN A 37 12.62 -14.40 30.98
N LEU A 38 11.68 -14.45 30.04
CA LEU A 38 11.46 -13.39 29.06
C LEU A 38 10.10 -12.77 29.37
N SER A 39 10.09 -11.92 30.39
CA SER A 39 8.98 -11.03 30.71
C SER A 39 9.22 -9.72 29.96
N SER A 40 8.80 -9.66 28.70
CA SER A 40 8.73 -8.40 27.95
C SER A 40 7.30 -8.27 27.45
N LEU A 41 6.60 -7.30 28.02
CA LEU A 41 5.25 -6.88 27.68
C LEU A 41 5.11 -6.71 26.16
N ILE A 42 4.34 -7.60 25.55
CA ILE A 42 3.65 -7.31 24.29
C ILE A 42 2.42 -6.51 24.71
N CYS A 43 2.51 -5.18 24.67
CA CYS A 43 1.34 -4.33 24.83
C CYS A 43 0.43 -4.54 23.62
N PHE A 44 -0.53 -5.46 23.74
CA PHE A 44 -1.70 -5.54 22.86
C PHE A 44 -2.54 -4.28 23.09
N GLY A 45 -2.37 -3.29 22.23
CA GLY A 45 -3.28 -2.17 22.06
C GLY A 45 -4.09 -2.36 20.79
N LEU A 46 -4.87 -3.44 20.70
CA LEU A 46 -5.87 -3.63 19.65
C LEU A 46 -7.13 -2.90 20.12
N VAL A 47 -7.18 -1.60 19.86
CA VAL A 47 -8.39 -0.82 20.11
C VAL A 47 -9.39 -1.16 19.01
N ILE A 48 -10.27 -2.13 19.28
CA ILE A 48 -11.50 -2.34 18.51
C ILE A 48 -12.44 -1.18 18.89
N THR A 49 -12.33 -0.03 18.21
CA THR A 49 -13.30 1.06 18.38
C THR A 49 -14.57 0.76 17.58
N CYS A 50 -15.67 0.68 18.32
CA CYS A 50 -17.07 0.83 17.90
C CYS A 50 -17.62 -0.18 16.89
N ILE A 51 -18.41 -1.14 17.40
CA ILE A 51 -19.31 -2.01 16.64
C ILE A 51 -20.46 -1.15 16.08
N PRO A 52 -20.59 -0.95 14.76
CA PRO A 52 -21.84 -0.50 14.17
C PRO A 52 -22.81 -1.69 14.17
N ASN A 53 -24.10 -1.39 14.34
CA ASN A 53 -25.23 -2.34 14.32
C ASN A 53 -25.16 -3.35 13.16
N LEU A 54 -25.86 -4.49 13.32
CA LEU A 54 -26.08 -5.52 12.29
C LEU A 54 -26.22 -4.90 10.88
N ILE A 55 -25.16 -5.03 10.08
CA ILE A 55 -25.15 -4.67 8.67
C ILE A 55 -24.92 -5.98 7.93
N SER A 56 -25.90 -6.37 7.10
CA SER A 56 -25.72 -7.37 6.05
C SER A 56 -24.44 -7.05 5.27
N ALA A 57 -23.72 -8.06 4.79
CA ALA A 57 -22.52 -7.85 3.97
C ALA A 57 -22.81 -6.76 2.91
N GLN A 58 -22.06 -5.65 2.97
CA GLN A 58 -22.34 -4.47 2.15
C GLN A 58 -22.13 -4.82 0.67
N ASP A 59 -23.12 -4.49 -0.18
CA ASP A 59 -23.03 -4.73 -1.63
C ASP A 59 -21.90 -3.91 -2.26
N GLU A 60 -21.74 -2.65 -1.83
CA GLU A 60 -20.65 -1.79 -2.29
C GLU A 60 -19.30 -2.15 -1.62
N PRO A 61 -18.17 -1.99 -2.35
CA PRO A 61 -16.85 -2.12 -1.75
C PRO A 61 -16.70 -1.19 -0.54
N PRO A 62 -16.05 -1.63 0.55
CA PRO A 62 -15.93 -0.78 1.73
C PRO A 62 -15.16 0.49 1.40
N LYS A 63 -15.72 1.65 1.78
CA LYS A 63 -15.05 2.94 1.57
C LYS A 63 -13.80 3.02 2.43
N ARG A 64 -12.76 3.69 1.92
CA ARG A 64 -11.56 3.95 2.71
C ARG A 64 -11.89 4.81 3.93
N ILE A 65 -11.17 4.56 5.01
CA ILE A 65 -11.17 5.41 6.19
C ILE A 65 -9.92 6.28 6.08
N PRO A 66 -10.05 7.62 5.99
CA PRO A 66 -8.90 8.51 5.95
C PRO A 66 -7.99 8.29 7.16
N ALA A 67 -6.69 8.25 6.93
CA ALA A 67 -5.74 8.12 8.03
C ALA A 67 -5.72 9.41 8.88
N PRO A 68 -5.47 9.31 10.19
CA PRO A 68 -5.20 10.48 10.99
C PRO A 68 -3.86 11.10 10.58
N PHE A 69 -3.86 12.39 10.30
CA PHE A 69 -2.65 13.11 9.93
C PHE A 69 -1.67 13.24 11.11
N MET A 70 -0.37 13.33 10.78
CA MET A 70 0.68 13.55 11.77
C MET A 70 0.62 14.97 12.36
N THR A 71 0.64 15.10 13.69
CA THR A 71 0.75 16.41 14.35
C THR A 71 2.13 17.05 14.15
N TYR A 72 2.24 18.37 14.17
CA TYR A 72 3.52 19.13 14.08
C TYR A 72 4.61 18.67 15.06
N LEU A 73 4.25 18.05 16.19
CA LEU A 73 5.21 17.47 17.15
C LEU A 73 6.06 16.34 16.54
N GLY A 74 5.61 15.74 15.43
CA GLY A 74 6.32 14.70 14.69
C GLY A 74 7.18 15.22 13.54
N ALA A 75 7.28 16.55 13.34
CA ALA A 75 7.93 17.14 12.16
C ALA A 75 9.37 16.68 11.90
N ASP A 76 10.13 16.31 12.95
CA ASP A 76 11.49 15.80 12.81
C ASP A 76 11.55 14.41 12.14
N TRP A 77 10.48 13.62 12.22
CA TRP A 77 10.40 12.34 11.51
C TRP A 77 10.36 12.53 9.98
N LEU A 78 9.81 13.64 9.49
CA LEU A 78 9.79 13.99 8.07
C LEU A 78 11.19 14.34 7.53
N GLU A 79 12.15 14.63 8.42
CA GLU A 79 13.56 14.92 8.11
C GLU A 79 14.49 13.75 8.42
N ARG A 80 13.95 12.60 8.83
CA ARG A 80 14.77 11.47 9.28
C ARG A 80 15.81 11.09 8.21
N PRO A 81 17.06 10.76 8.57
CA PRO A 81 18.12 10.46 7.60
C PRO A 81 17.79 9.30 6.64
N GLY A 82 17.02 8.30 7.10
CA GLY A 82 16.61 7.15 6.30
C GLY A 82 15.71 7.49 5.10
N ARG A 83 15.02 8.64 5.15
CA ARG A 83 14.05 9.05 4.12
C ARG A 83 14.64 9.12 2.72
N ILE A 84 15.91 9.53 2.59
CA ILE A 84 16.60 9.59 1.29
C ILE A 84 16.71 8.21 0.64
N SER A 85 17.10 7.20 1.42
CA SER A 85 17.23 5.82 0.91
C SER A 85 15.88 5.10 0.78
N GLU A 86 14.92 5.41 1.65
CA GLU A 86 13.61 4.77 1.72
C GLU A 86 12.64 5.27 0.65
N GLU A 87 12.66 6.57 0.36
CA GLU A 87 11.67 7.24 -0.50
C GLU A 87 12.28 7.89 -1.76
N ARG A 88 13.62 7.91 -1.88
CA ARG A 88 14.37 8.43 -3.05
C ARG A 88 13.81 9.74 -3.63
N PRO A 89 13.70 10.80 -2.81
CA PRO A 89 13.05 12.04 -3.20
C PRO A 89 13.70 12.75 -4.39
N ASP A 90 15.00 12.55 -4.61
CA ASP A 90 15.71 13.15 -5.74
C ASP A 90 15.33 12.48 -7.07
N GLU A 91 15.15 11.15 -7.09
CA GLU A 91 14.66 10.40 -8.27
C GLU A 91 13.19 10.76 -8.56
N MET A 92 12.38 10.87 -7.50
CA MET A 92 10.99 11.33 -7.60
C MET A 92 10.89 12.74 -8.21
N LEU A 93 11.63 13.72 -7.69
CA LEU A 93 11.63 15.08 -8.24
C LEU A 93 12.20 15.15 -9.66
N ALA A 94 13.17 14.29 -10.00
CA ALA A 94 13.69 14.19 -11.36
C ALA A 94 12.61 13.73 -12.36
N ALA A 95 11.75 12.79 -11.96
CA ALA A 95 10.64 12.31 -12.79
C ALA A 95 9.54 13.37 -13.02
N MET A 96 9.45 14.40 -12.16
CA MET A 96 8.58 15.56 -12.40
C MET A 96 9.13 16.53 -13.46
N GLU A 97 10.40 16.41 -13.86
CA GLU A 97 11.02 17.27 -14.87
C GLU A 97 10.81 18.78 -14.64
N LEU A 98 10.85 19.21 -13.37
CA LEU A 98 10.66 20.62 -12.98
C LEU A 98 11.69 21.54 -13.66
N LYS A 99 11.25 22.75 -14.01
CA LYS A 99 12.06 23.75 -14.71
C LYS A 99 12.15 25.05 -13.91
N ASP A 100 13.24 25.79 -14.11
CA ASP A 100 13.31 27.19 -13.65
C ASP A 100 12.10 27.97 -14.21
N GLY A 101 11.41 28.68 -13.33
CA GLY A 101 10.19 29.43 -13.69
C GLY A 101 8.88 28.71 -13.42
N ASP A 102 8.89 27.40 -13.14
CA ASP A 102 7.66 26.67 -12.82
C ASP A 102 7.03 27.18 -11.53
N VAL A 103 5.70 27.25 -11.51
CA VAL A 103 4.91 27.54 -10.33
C VAL A 103 4.36 26.23 -9.79
N VAL A 104 4.86 25.77 -8.66
CA VAL A 104 4.55 24.44 -8.12
C VAL A 104 3.88 24.53 -6.75
N ALA A 105 3.13 23.51 -6.36
CA ALA A 105 2.52 23.40 -5.05
C ALA A 105 2.92 22.09 -4.37
N ASP A 106 3.27 22.16 -3.09
CA ASP A 106 3.52 21.04 -2.19
C ASP A 106 2.31 20.96 -1.24
N ILE A 107 1.38 20.03 -1.49
CA ILE A 107 0.19 19.87 -0.63
C ILE A 107 0.53 18.85 0.45
N GLY A 108 0.34 19.22 1.71
CA GLY A 108 0.90 18.46 2.84
C GLY A 108 2.37 18.75 3.05
N ALA A 109 2.78 20.01 2.88
CA ALA A 109 4.19 20.41 2.90
C ALA A 109 4.90 20.04 4.21
N GLY A 110 4.15 19.93 5.32
CA GLY A 110 4.64 19.58 6.64
C GLY A 110 5.82 20.48 7.01
N SER A 111 6.94 19.82 7.28
CA SER A 111 8.16 20.50 7.71
C SER A 111 8.99 21.12 6.56
N GLY A 112 8.47 21.07 5.32
CA GLY A 112 9.04 21.68 4.12
C GLY A 112 10.10 20.84 3.41
N PHE A 113 10.15 19.53 3.63
CA PHE A 113 11.18 18.66 3.07
C PHE A 113 11.21 18.68 1.54
N HIS A 114 10.06 18.52 0.87
CA HIS A 114 9.96 18.58 -0.59
C HIS A 114 9.90 20.01 -1.09
N THR A 115 9.15 20.89 -0.42
CA THR A 115 9.10 22.33 -0.68
C THR A 115 10.49 22.93 -0.89
N ARG A 116 11.43 22.72 0.05
CA ARG A 116 12.78 23.28 -0.03
C ARG A 116 13.60 22.70 -1.19
N ARG A 117 13.35 21.44 -1.58
CA ARG A 117 14.01 20.80 -2.72
C ARG A 117 13.47 21.34 -4.05
N MET A 118 12.14 21.44 -4.18
CA MET A 118 11.51 22.03 -5.36
C MET A 118 11.93 23.49 -5.55
N ALA A 119 12.04 24.27 -4.47
CA ALA A 119 12.47 25.66 -4.54
C ALA A 119 13.86 25.81 -5.17
N LYS A 120 14.80 24.90 -4.89
CA LYS A 120 16.14 24.87 -5.51
C LYS A 120 16.11 24.60 -7.01
N LEU A 121 15.03 24.00 -7.53
CA LEU A 121 14.88 23.65 -8.95
C LEU A 121 14.14 24.73 -9.75
N VAL A 122 13.16 25.40 -9.13
CA VAL A 122 12.28 26.35 -9.85
C VAL A 122 12.68 27.82 -9.65
N ALA A 123 13.41 28.15 -8.60
CA ALA A 123 13.90 29.51 -8.33
C ALA A 123 15.10 29.86 -9.25
N PRO A 124 15.37 31.15 -9.54
CA PRO A 124 14.78 32.35 -8.92
C PRO A 124 13.50 32.86 -9.58
N THR A 125 13.10 32.30 -10.73
CA THR A 125 11.97 32.85 -11.50
C THR A 125 10.63 32.16 -11.19
N GLY A 126 10.68 30.94 -10.67
CA GLY A 126 9.53 30.16 -10.23
C GLY A 126 9.19 30.34 -8.75
N GLN A 127 8.15 29.64 -8.31
CA GLN A 127 7.63 29.72 -6.93
C GLN A 127 7.07 28.37 -6.46
N VAL A 128 7.23 28.07 -5.18
CA VAL A 128 6.64 26.91 -4.50
C VAL A 128 5.57 27.39 -3.51
N PHE A 129 4.32 27.01 -3.72
CA PHE A 129 3.25 27.14 -2.74
C PHE A 129 3.32 25.96 -1.77
N ALA A 130 3.72 26.21 -0.53
CA ALA A 130 3.81 25.17 0.50
C ALA A 130 2.52 25.16 1.33
N VAL A 131 1.64 24.19 1.08
CA VAL A 131 0.31 24.11 1.65
C VAL A 131 0.29 23.12 2.81
N ASP A 132 -0.15 23.56 3.98
CA ASP A 132 -0.42 22.68 5.13
C ASP A 132 -1.65 23.19 5.89
N ILE A 133 -2.38 22.30 6.55
CA ILE A 133 -3.54 22.65 7.40
C ILE A 133 -3.12 23.07 8.81
N GLN A 134 -1.90 22.72 9.23
CA GLN A 134 -1.36 23.04 10.55
C GLN A 134 -0.52 24.32 10.49
N PRO A 135 -0.93 25.41 11.17
CA PRO A 135 -0.14 26.64 11.20
C PRO A 135 1.27 26.39 11.77
N GLU A 136 1.43 25.49 12.73
CA GLU A 136 2.71 25.13 13.34
C GLU A 136 3.67 24.46 12.34
N MET A 137 3.17 23.64 11.40
CA MET A 137 4.00 23.08 10.33
C MET A 137 4.55 24.18 9.43
N LEU A 138 3.73 25.19 9.11
CA LEU A 138 4.15 26.33 8.31
C LEU A 138 5.18 27.20 9.05
N GLU A 139 5.09 27.33 10.38
CA GLU A 139 6.11 28.00 11.19
C GLU A 139 7.46 27.25 11.16
N ILE A 140 7.43 25.93 11.35
CA ILE A 140 8.62 25.07 11.25
C ILE A 140 9.27 25.17 9.86
N LEU A 141 8.45 25.11 8.80
CA LEU A 141 8.89 25.24 7.42
C LEU A 141 9.57 26.60 7.21
N ARG A 142 8.96 27.70 7.66
CA ARG A 142 9.53 29.06 7.52
C ARG A 142 10.90 29.17 8.18
N ALA A 143 11.05 28.66 9.39
CA ALA A 143 12.33 28.69 10.11
C ALA A 143 13.43 27.96 9.32
N ARG A 144 13.13 26.77 8.78
CA ARG A 144 14.10 25.99 7.98
C ARG A 144 14.42 26.63 6.64
N VAL A 145 13.44 27.28 6.01
CA VAL A 145 13.63 28.04 4.78
C VAL A 145 14.57 29.23 5.03
N GLU A 146 14.40 29.93 6.15
CA GLU A 146 15.27 31.04 6.56
C GLU A 146 16.69 30.55 6.86
N ASP A 147 16.83 29.45 7.60
CA ASP A 147 18.13 28.84 7.93
C ASP A 147 18.91 28.40 6.68
N GLU A 148 18.23 27.92 5.64
CA GLU A 148 18.84 27.57 4.35
C GLU A 148 19.00 28.75 3.38
N GLY A 149 18.48 29.93 3.71
CA GLY A 149 18.53 31.12 2.86
C GLY A 149 17.78 30.96 1.52
N LEU A 150 16.71 30.14 1.50
CA LEU A 150 15.94 29.87 0.28
C LEU A 150 14.92 30.96 0.01
N THR A 151 14.66 31.22 -1.27
CA THR A 151 13.65 32.17 -1.75
C THR A 151 12.61 31.48 -2.63
N GLY A 152 11.57 32.20 -3.04
CA GLY A 152 10.54 31.66 -3.93
C GLY A 152 9.57 30.68 -3.27
N ILE A 153 9.49 30.64 -1.94
CA ILE A 153 8.55 29.78 -1.19
C ILE A 153 7.45 30.64 -0.59
N LEU A 154 6.19 30.25 -0.81
CA LEU A 154 4.99 30.88 -0.29
C LEU A 154 4.23 29.90 0.60
N PRO A 155 4.33 30.01 1.94
CA PRO A 155 3.53 29.19 2.83
C PRO A 155 2.05 29.58 2.75
N VAL A 156 1.17 28.58 2.62
CA VAL A 156 -0.29 28.73 2.50
C VAL A 156 -0.96 27.87 3.55
N LEU A 157 -1.82 28.48 4.36
CA LEU A 157 -2.70 27.74 5.27
C LEU A 157 -3.89 27.21 4.47
N GLY A 158 -3.92 25.89 4.27
CA GLY A 158 -5.01 25.17 3.61
C GLY A 158 -6.14 24.79 4.56
N GLU A 159 -7.17 24.15 4.01
CA GLU A 159 -8.29 23.55 4.73
C GLU A 159 -8.44 22.07 4.31
N PHE A 160 -9.29 21.30 5.00
CA PHE A 160 -9.50 19.86 4.71
C PHE A 160 -10.03 19.57 3.30
N ASP A 161 -10.64 20.56 2.65
CA ASP A 161 -11.33 20.44 1.36
C ASP A 161 -10.90 21.52 0.35
N ASP A 162 -9.94 22.38 0.70
CA ASP A 162 -9.48 23.48 -0.15
C ASP A 162 -8.00 23.81 0.13
N PRO A 163 -7.08 23.64 -0.86
CA PRO A 163 -5.67 23.93 -0.67
C PRO A 163 -5.38 25.44 -0.69
N LYS A 164 -6.39 26.29 -0.93
CA LYS A 164 -6.28 27.77 -1.03
C LYS A 164 -5.24 28.23 -2.06
N LEU A 165 -5.06 27.43 -3.11
CA LEU A 165 -4.20 27.74 -4.24
C LEU A 165 -4.93 28.67 -5.23
N PRO A 166 -4.20 29.53 -5.96
CA PRO A 166 -4.80 30.38 -6.97
C PRO A 166 -5.19 29.60 -8.24
N ASP A 167 -6.38 29.89 -8.75
CA ASP A 167 -6.95 29.26 -9.95
C ASP A 167 -6.05 29.43 -11.20
N GLY A 168 -5.88 28.36 -11.98
CA GLY A 168 -5.24 28.39 -13.29
C GLY A 168 -3.77 28.79 -13.31
N ARG A 169 -3.06 28.68 -12.18
CA ARG A 169 -1.68 29.17 -12.03
C ARG A 169 -0.63 28.10 -11.80
N ILE A 170 -1.00 26.89 -11.38
CA ILE A 170 -0.05 25.87 -10.94
C ILE A 170 0.38 24.98 -12.12
N ASP A 171 1.69 24.88 -12.36
CA ASP A 171 2.32 23.97 -13.33
C ASP A 171 2.38 22.54 -12.79
N TRP A 172 2.76 22.39 -11.52
CA TRP A 172 2.85 21.09 -10.83
C TRP A 172 2.25 21.13 -9.44
N ILE A 173 1.46 20.11 -9.10
CA ILE A 173 1.11 19.80 -7.72
C ILE A 173 1.87 18.54 -7.32
N LEU A 174 2.47 18.53 -6.14
CA LEU A 174 3.07 17.36 -5.51
C LEU A 174 2.26 16.99 -4.27
N LEU A 175 1.95 15.71 -4.13
CA LEU A 175 1.41 15.08 -2.92
C LEU A 175 2.31 13.89 -2.59
N VAL A 176 2.94 13.88 -1.42
CA VAL A 176 3.76 12.76 -0.95
C VAL A 176 3.19 12.29 0.38
N ASP A 177 2.67 11.07 0.41
CA ASP A 177 2.14 10.39 1.59
C ASP A 177 1.13 11.25 2.37
N VAL A 178 0.15 11.81 1.66
CA VAL A 178 -0.86 12.74 2.24
C VAL A 178 -2.27 12.52 1.71
N TYR A 179 -2.43 11.96 0.50
CA TYR A 179 -3.76 11.83 -0.10
C TYR A 179 -4.64 10.83 0.68
N HIS A 180 -4.01 9.83 1.29
CA HIS A 180 -4.65 8.91 2.22
C HIS A 180 -5.22 9.59 3.49
N GLU A 181 -4.75 10.79 3.84
CA GLU A 181 -5.23 11.60 4.97
C GLU A 181 -6.45 12.48 4.62
N PHE A 182 -6.77 12.63 3.33
CA PHE A 182 -7.86 13.52 2.91
C PHE A 182 -9.23 12.99 3.33
N ALA A 183 -9.91 13.75 4.19
CA ALA A 183 -11.27 13.45 4.62
C ALA A 183 -12.33 13.71 3.54
N ASN A 184 -12.08 14.70 2.68
CA ASN A 184 -12.97 15.13 1.59
C ASN A 184 -12.22 15.14 0.25
N PRO A 185 -11.77 13.98 -0.27
CA PRO A 185 -10.92 13.91 -1.46
C PRO A 185 -11.58 14.55 -2.69
N ASP A 186 -12.88 14.33 -2.91
CA ASP A 186 -13.59 14.89 -4.07
C ASP A 186 -13.50 16.42 -4.14
N ALA A 187 -13.72 17.09 -3.00
CA ALA A 187 -13.67 18.55 -2.92
C ALA A 187 -12.24 19.09 -3.10
N MET A 188 -11.26 18.45 -2.45
CA MET A 188 -9.86 18.79 -2.57
C MET A 188 -9.36 18.61 -4.02
N LEU A 189 -9.68 17.48 -4.65
CA LEU A 189 -9.36 17.20 -6.05
C LEU A 189 -10.00 18.21 -7.00
N ALA A 190 -11.25 18.60 -6.77
CA ALA A 190 -11.91 19.63 -7.57
C ALA A 190 -11.17 20.98 -7.47
N LYS A 191 -10.72 21.38 -6.27
CA LYS A 191 -9.94 22.60 -6.06
C LYS A 191 -8.54 22.52 -6.65
N MET A 192 -7.85 21.39 -6.53
CA MET A 192 -6.58 21.12 -7.20
C MET A 192 -6.73 21.25 -8.73
N ARG A 193 -7.80 20.67 -9.27
CA ARG A 193 -8.12 20.77 -10.70
C ARG A 193 -8.38 22.21 -11.14
N LEU A 194 -8.99 23.06 -10.30
CA LEU A 194 -9.13 24.50 -10.58
C LEU A 194 -7.80 25.25 -10.54
N ALA A 195 -6.93 24.94 -9.56
CA ALA A 195 -5.64 25.59 -9.36
C ALA A 195 -4.63 25.33 -10.50
N LEU A 196 -4.65 24.14 -11.08
CA LEU A 196 -3.76 23.77 -12.17
C LEU A 196 -3.97 24.64 -13.42
N LYS A 197 -2.88 24.96 -14.13
CA LYS A 197 -2.95 25.40 -15.53
C LYS A 197 -3.56 24.31 -16.41
N LYS A 198 -3.98 24.66 -17.64
CA LYS A 198 -4.48 23.67 -18.61
C LYS A 198 -3.50 22.52 -18.86
N SER A 199 -2.20 22.83 -18.97
CA SER A 199 -1.11 21.86 -19.14
C SER A 199 -0.48 21.40 -17.83
N GLY A 200 -1.06 21.78 -16.69
CA GLY A 200 -0.52 21.47 -15.37
C GLY A 200 -0.68 19.98 -15.04
N LYS A 201 0.24 19.48 -14.22
CA LYS A 201 0.31 18.07 -13.83
C LYS A 201 0.25 17.90 -12.31
N VAL A 202 -0.06 16.69 -11.88
CA VAL A 202 0.01 16.28 -10.47
C VAL A 202 0.92 15.08 -10.36
N ALA A 203 1.89 15.13 -9.44
CA ALA A 203 2.63 13.99 -8.96
C ALA A 203 2.03 13.55 -7.63
N LEU A 204 1.42 12.36 -7.62
CA LEU A 204 0.94 11.71 -6.40
C LEU A 204 1.92 10.59 -6.05
N VAL A 205 2.36 10.53 -4.79
CA VAL A 205 3.25 9.49 -4.29
C VAL A 205 2.65 8.89 -3.02
N GLU A 206 2.40 7.58 -3.05
CA GLU A 206 1.70 6.86 -1.98
C GLU A 206 2.32 5.47 -1.77
N TYR A 207 2.39 5.02 -0.51
CA TYR A 207 2.86 3.67 -0.20
C TYR A 207 1.94 2.60 -0.80
N ARG A 208 2.55 1.59 -1.41
CA ARG A 208 1.83 0.56 -2.16
C ARG A 208 1.24 -0.55 -1.31
N VAL A 209 0.15 -1.14 -1.80
CA VAL A 209 -0.56 -2.25 -1.17
C VAL A 209 -0.14 -3.60 -1.77
N GLU A 210 0.08 -3.64 -3.07
CA GLU A 210 -0.04 -4.80 -3.95
C GLU A 210 0.96 -5.91 -3.65
N ASP A 211 2.23 -5.56 -3.45
CA ASP A 211 3.35 -6.52 -3.39
C ASP A 211 3.94 -6.71 -1.98
N GLY A 212 3.41 -6.00 -0.98
CA GLY A 212 3.88 -6.07 0.41
C GLY A 212 5.11 -5.25 0.74
N THR A 213 5.74 -4.57 -0.22
CA THR A 213 6.88 -3.69 0.07
C THR A 213 6.49 -2.52 0.98
N GLY A 214 5.24 -2.05 0.91
CA GLY A 214 4.67 -1.03 1.80
C GLY A 214 4.26 -1.52 3.19
N ASP A 215 4.34 -2.82 3.52
CA ASP A 215 3.82 -3.39 4.79
C ASP A 215 4.54 -2.91 6.06
N HIS A 216 5.69 -2.25 5.89
CA HIS A 216 6.42 -1.61 6.99
C HIS A 216 5.77 -0.30 7.47
N ILE A 217 4.78 0.21 6.73
CA ILE A 217 3.94 1.37 7.06
C ILE A 217 2.56 0.91 7.52
N LYS A 218 1.89 1.74 8.33
CA LYS A 218 0.52 1.47 8.78
C LYS A 218 -0.44 1.35 7.59
N ALA A 219 -1.44 0.51 7.73
CA ALA A 219 -2.27 0.06 6.62
C ALA A 219 -3.16 1.16 6.05
N ASP A 220 -3.62 2.06 6.91
CA ASP A 220 -4.38 3.25 6.57
C ASP A 220 -3.55 4.31 5.83
N HIS A 221 -2.23 4.19 5.79
CA HIS A 221 -1.31 5.08 5.05
C HIS A 221 -0.82 4.48 3.73
N ARG A 222 -1.51 3.47 3.21
CA ARG A 222 -1.20 2.83 1.91
C ARG A 222 -2.39 2.95 0.98
N MET A 223 -2.13 3.05 -0.31
CA MET A 223 -3.17 3.07 -1.34
C MET A 223 -2.76 2.20 -2.52
N SER A 224 -3.69 1.40 -3.02
CA SER A 224 -3.49 0.64 -4.26
C SER A 224 -3.70 1.52 -5.48
N VAL A 225 -3.10 1.15 -6.60
CA VAL A 225 -3.37 1.77 -7.91
C VAL A 225 -4.85 1.65 -8.27
N HIS A 226 -5.49 0.52 -7.94
CA HIS A 226 -6.92 0.34 -8.14
C HIS A 226 -7.74 1.42 -7.43
N GLN A 227 -7.44 1.66 -6.15
CA GLN A 227 -8.11 2.64 -5.31
C GLN A 227 -7.84 4.08 -5.74
N VAL A 228 -6.59 4.42 -6.06
CA VAL A 228 -6.25 5.77 -6.56
C VAL A 228 -7.01 6.05 -7.86
N LEU A 229 -7.00 5.12 -8.81
CA LEU A 229 -7.66 5.33 -10.10
C LEU A 229 -9.19 5.39 -10.01
N SER A 230 -9.80 4.69 -9.05
CA SER A 230 -11.25 4.76 -8.83
C SER A 230 -11.71 6.10 -8.24
N GLU A 231 -10.84 6.81 -7.50
CA GLU A 231 -11.12 8.15 -6.96
C GLU A 231 -10.73 9.27 -7.95
N TRP A 232 -9.56 9.17 -8.59
CA TRP A 232 -8.99 10.26 -9.40
C TRP A 232 -9.62 10.41 -10.78
N LYS A 233 -9.98 9.30 -11.45
CA LYS A 233 -10.58 9.36 -12.79
C LYS A 233 -11.94 10.07 -12.77
N PRO A 234 -12.90 9.72 -11.87
CA PRO A 234 -14.17 10.45 -11.78
C PRO A 234 -13.99 11.91 -11.36
N ALA A 235 -12.92 12.25 -10.63
CA ALA A 235 -12.57 13.62 -10.27
C ALA A 235 -12.01 14.46 -11.44
N GLY A 236 -11.90 13.87 -12.64
CA GLY A 236 -11.48 14.57 -13.86
C GLY A 236 -9.97 14.65 -14.02
N PHE A 237 -9.23 13.60 -13.61
CA PHE A 237 -7.81 13.44 -13.85
C PHE A 237 -7.52 12.22 -14.72
N ASP A 238 -6.64 12.40 -15.71
CA ASP A 238 -6.13 11.32 -16.57
C ASP A 238 -4.72 10.93 -16.16
N LEU A 239 -4.48 9.62 -16.01
CA LEU A 239 -3.14 9.07 -15.75
C LEU A 239 -2.29 9.16 -17.02
N ILE A 240 -1.11 9.77 -16.94
CA ILE A 240 -0.16 9.85 -18.05
C ILE A 240 1.14 9.09 -17.79
N GLU A 241 1.52 8.87 -16.53
CA GLU A 241 2.66 8.02 -16.17
C GLU A 241 2.38 7.31 -14.83
N LEU A 242 2.84 6.06 -14.70
CA LEU A 242 2.87 5.31 -13.44
C LEU A 242 4.26 4.72 -13.27
N HIS A 243 4.94 5.12 -12.19
CA HIS A 243 6.32 4.79 -11.93
C HIS A 243 6.46 3.86 -10.73
N GLU A 244 7.21 2.77 -10.93
CA GLU A 244 7.47 1.72 -9.93
C GLU A 244 8.90 1.73 -9.38
N PHE A 245 9.73 2.74 -9.71
CA PHE A 245 11.16 2.75 -9.36
C PHE A 245 11.43 3.06 -7.88
N LEU A 246 10.44 3.60 -7.16
CA LEU A 246 10.53 3.89 -5.73
C LEU A 246 10.46 2.58 -4.91
N PRO A 247 11.18 2.49 -3.77
CA PRO A 247 11.31 1.23 -3.05
C PRO A 247 10.00 0.61 -2.54
N SER A 248 9.02 1.44 -2.19
CA SER A 248 7.76 1.00 -1.57
C SER A 248 6.56 1.88 -1.88
N GLN A 249 6.71 2.84 -2.80
CA GLN A 249 5.67 3.80 -3.16
C GLN A 249 5.37 3.71 -4.65
N HIS A 250 4.12 3.93 -5.02
CA HIS A 250 3.76 4.26 -6.39
C HIS A 250 3.99 5.75 -6.62
N MET A 251 4.45 6.14 -7.80
CA MET A 251 4.42 7.54 -8.23
C MET A 251 3.55 7.66 -9.48
N PHE A 252 2.43 8.35 -9.34
CA PHE A 252 1.49 8.64 -10.41
C PHE A 252 1.74 10.04 -10.95
N ILE A 253 1.72 10.19 -12.27
CA ILE A 253 1.62 11.49 -12.92
C ILE A 253 0.24 11.59 -13.57
N PHE A 254 -0.52 12.59 -13.13
CA PHE A 254 -1.83 12.92 -13.68
C PHE A 254 -1.81 14.26 -14.40
N GLN A 255 -2.75 14.43 -15.32
CA GLN A 255 -3.14 15.72 -15.89
C GLN A 255 -4.66 15.91 -15.76
N LYS A 256 -5.16 17.10 -16.07
CA LYS A 256 -6.61 17.30 -16.19
C LYS A 256 -7.17 16.45 -17.34
N ALA A 257 -8.30 15.79 -17.10
CA ALA A 257 -9.08 15.19 -18.16
C ALA A 257 -9.63 16.27 -19.11
N ASN A 258 -9.63 15.99 -20.41
CA ASN A 258 -10.16 16.92 -21.41
C ASN A 258 -11.69 17.01 -21.30
N GLU A 259 -12.23 18.20 -21.05
CA GLU A 259 -13.67 18.34 -20.79
C GLU A 259 -14.57 18.17 -22.03
N ASP A 260 -14.07 18.18 -23.28
CA ASP A 260 -14.96 18.19 -24.47
C ASP A 260 -14.43 17.45 -25.72
N GLY A 261 -13.51 16.48 -25.61
CA GLY A 261 -12.96 15.78 -26.79
C GLY A 261 -12.27 16.69 -27.81
N SER A 262 -12.11 17.99 -27.50
CA SER A 262 -11.33 18.94 -28.26
C SER A 262 -9.87 18.56 -28.15
N ILE A 263 -9.24 18.38 -29.31
CA ILE A 263 -7.80 18.16 -29.45
C ILE A 263 -7.09 19.48 -29.09
N GLU A 264 -7.03 19.82 -27.79
CA GLU A 264 -6.01 20.71 -27.27
C GLU A 264 -4.90 19.84 -26.66
N VAL A 265 -3.68 20.10 -27.11
CA VAL A 265 -2.49 19.28 -26.93
C VAL A 265 -2.13 19.16 -25.45
N SER A 266 -2.58 18.09 -24.77
CA SER A 266 -1.75 17.55 -23.69
C SER A 266 -0.53 16.91 -24.34
N ALA A 267 0.67 17.34 -23.94
CA ALA A 267 1.91 16.94 -24.60
C ALA A 267 2.27 15.45 -24.40
N GLN A 268 1.61 14.78 -23.45
CA GLN A 268 1.78 13.35 -23.16
C GLN A 268 0.46 12.62 -23.33
N SER A 269 0.52 11.45 -23.95
CA SER A 269 -0.63 10.57 -24.17
C SER A 269 -1.09 9.96 -22.85
N VAL A 270 -2.40 9.96 -22.62
CA VAL A 270 -3.04 9.24 -21.52
C VAL A 270 -2.69 7.75 -21.62
N ILE A 271 -2.36 7.12 -20.49
CA ILE A 271 -2.17 5.68 -20.40
C ILE A 271 -3.55 5.03 -20.20
N PRO A 272 -4.06 4.23 -21.15
CA PRO A 272 -5.25 3.42 -20.94
C PRO A 272 -5.10 2.58 -19.68
N ASN A 273 -6.11 2.63 -18.82
CA ASN A 273 -6.10 1.89 -17.58
C ASN A 273 -7.49 1.36 -17.29
N HIS A 274 -7.54 0.07 -16.96
CA HIS A 274 -8.78 -0.71 -16.88
C HIS A 274 -8.73 -1.65 -15.69
N SER A 275 -9.89 -2.03 -15.18
CA SER A 275 -9.97 -3.24 -14.37
C SER A 275 -9.70 -4.47 -15.26
N LEU A 276 -9.22 -5.57 -14.67
CA LEU A 276 -8.98 -6.81 -15.41
C LEU A 276 -10.22 -7.28 -16.18
N PHE A 277 -11.39 -7.20 -15.56
CA PHE A 277 -12.65 -7.66 -16.13
C PHE A 277 -13.12 -6.78 -17.29
N GLU A 278 -13.02 -5.46 -17.13
CA GLU A 278 -13.25 -4.49 -18.21
C GLU A 278 -12.32 -4.80 -19.38
N ALA A 279 -11.02 -4.95 -19.12
CA ALA A 279 -10.01 -5.22 -20.14
C ALA A 279 -10.24 -6.53 -20.90
N ILE A 280 -10.69 -7.59 -20.23
CA ILE A 280 -11.08 -8.85 -20.86
C ILE A 280 -12.34 -8.65 -21.72
N SER A 281 -13.38 -8.03 -21.15
CA SER A 281 -14.68 -7.87 -21.81
C SER A 281 -14.63 -6.99 -23.05
N GLU A 282 -13.77 -5.97 -23.05
CA GLU A 282 -13.56 -5.06 -24.17
C GLU A 282 -12.50 -5.55 -25.17
N GLY A 283 -11.87 -6.70 -24.88
CA GLY A 283 -10.86 -7.31 -25.75
C GLY A 283 -9.53 -6.57 -25.77
N HIS A 284 -9.18 -5.85 -24.71
CA HIS A 284 -7.87 -5.20 -24.56
C HIS A 284 -6.78 -6.19 -24.16
N VAL A 285 -7.15 -7.28 -23.48
CA VAL A 285 -6.21 -8.33 -23.03
C VAL A 285 -6.75 -9.75 -23.21
N GLU A 286 -5.84 -10.70 -23.42
CA GLU A 286 -6.08 -12.14 -23.24
C GLU A 286 -5.39 -12.61 -21.96
N VAL A 287 -6.09 -13.41 -21.15
CA VAL A 287 -5.61 -13.82 -19.82
C VAL A 287 -5.85 -15.31 -19.61
N ASN A 288 -4.85 -16.01 -19.07
CA ASN A 288 -5.01 -17.37 -18.56
C ASN A 288 -4.50 -17.44 -17.13
N ALA A 289 -5.30 -17.99 -16.22
CA ALA A 289 -4.96 -18.14 -14.82
C ALA A 289 -4.48 -19.58 -14.50
N SER A 290 -3.50 -19.70 -13.61
CA SER A 290 -2.96 -20.99 -13.19
C SER A 290 -2.48 -21.03 -11.74
N GLY A 291 -2.51 -22.23 -11.15
CA GLY A 291 -2.09 -22.48 -9.77
C GLY A 291 -0.59 -22.31 -9.52
N GLN A 292 -0.23 -21.91 -8.30
CA GLN A 292 1.14 -21.94 -7.81
C GLN A 292 1.17 -22.08 -6.28
N GLY A 293 0.75 -23.23 -5.77
CA GLY A 293 0.65 -23.49 -4.34
C GLY A 293 -0.52 -22.76 -3.69
N THR A 294 -0.44 -22.56 -2.38
CA THR A 294 -1.54 -22.02 -1.56
C THR A 294 -1.52 -20.52 -1.38
N GLU A 295 -0.49 -19.82 -1.89
CA GLU A 295 -0.24 -18.41 -1.59
C GLU A 295 -0.19 -17.51 -2.82
N THR A 296 -0.18 -18.07 -4.04
CA THR A 296 -0.10 -17.27 -5.26
C THR A 296 -0.94 -17.83 -6.40
N VAL A 297 -1.37 -16.94 -7.29
CA VAL A 297 -2.02 -17.25 -8.57
C VAL A 297 -1.21 -16.58 -9.68
N ASN A 298 -0.94 -17.29 -10.75
CA ASN A 298 -0.27 -16.71 -11.92
C ASN A 298 -1.28 -16.38 -13.01
N LEU A 299 -1.25 -15.14 -13.49
CA LEU A 299 -1.96 -14.73 -14.69
C LEU A 299 -0.96 -14.57 -15.84
N ARG A 300 -1.09 -15.40 -16.88
CA ARG A 300 -0.43 -15.15 -18.15
C ARG A 300 -1.29 -14.19 -18.95
N ILE A 301 -0.86 -12.94 -19.03
CA ILE A 301 -1.61 -11.84 -19.64
C ILE A 301 -0.91 -11.33 -20.89
N ARG A 302 -1.68 -11.08 -21.96
CA ARG A 302 -1.19 -10.51 -23.21
C ARG A 302 -2.06 -9.33 -23.59
N ARG A 303 -1.44 -8.18 -23.86
CA ARG A 303 -2.14 -7.03 -24.46
C ARG A 303 -2.47 -7.30 -25.92
N MET A 304 -3.65 -6.87 -26.35
CA MET A 304 -4.17 -7.03 -27.71
C MET A 304 -4.06 -5.73 -28.52
N ARG A 305 -3.54 -4.68 -27.90
CA ARG A 305 -3.30 -3.36 -28.48
C ARG A 305 -1.82 -2.98 -28.37
N SER A 306 -1.38 -2.05 -29.22
CA SER A 306 0.02 -1.62 -29.33
C SER A 306 0.44 -0.58 -28.30
N GLU A 307 -0.51 0.13 -27.72
CA GLU A 307 -0.30 1.13 -26.68
C GLU A 307 -0.03 0.46 -25.31
N PRO A 308 0.89 1.01 -24.49
CA PRO A 308 1.06 0.58 -23.11
C PRO A 308 -0.24 0.79 -22.32
N MET A 309 -0.52 -0.09 -21.36
CA MET A 309 -1.71 0.03 -20.51
C MET A 309 -1.46 -0.44 -19.08
N VAL A 310 -2.27 0.05 -18.14
CA VAL A 310 -2.27 -0.38 -16.75
C VAL A 310 -3.50 -1.25 -16.50
N ILE A 311 -3.30 -2.46 -15.99
CA ILE A 311 -4.38 -3.35 -15.60
C ILE A 311 -4.40 -3.47 -14.08
N THR A 312 -5.56 -3.23 -13.48
CA THR A 312 -5.78 -3.40 -12.04
C THR A 312 -6.66 -4.61 -11.77
N LEU A 313 -6.46 -5.26 -10.63
CA LEU A 313 -7.29 -6.37 -10.15
C LEU A 313 -7.73 -6.06 -8.73
N PRO A 314 -9.04 -6.08 -8.41
CA PRO A 314 -9.50 -5.84 -7.05
C PRO A 314 -9.20 -7.02 -6.13
N VAL A 315 -8.89 -6.73 -4.87
CA VAL A 315 -8.84 -7.70 -3.78
C VAL A 315 -10.14 -8.49 -3.70
N GLY A 316 -10.05 -9.78 -3.35
CA GLY A 316 -11.21 -10.67 -3.33
C GLY A 316 -11.61 -11.23 -4.70
N THR A 317 -10.93 -10.87 -5.79
CA THR A 317 -11.09 -11.56 -7.09
C THR A 317 -10.93 -13.07 -6.88
N TYR A 318 -11.93 -13.83 -7.35
CA TYR A 318 -12.03 -15.26 -7.09
C TYR A 318 -11.56 -16.07 -8.31
N PHE A 319 -10.89 -17.18 -8.03
CA PHE A 319 -10.30 -18.07 -9.03
C PHE A 319 -10.85 -19.48 -8.80
N GLU A 320 -11.89 -19.85 -9.53
CA GLU A 320 -12.52 -21.16 -9.42
C GLU A 320 -11.68 -22.20 -10.16
N ALA A 321 -11.24 -23.24 -9.46
CA ALA A 321 -10.41 -24.28 -10.05
C ALA A 321 -11.24 -25.22 -10.93
N THR A 322 -10.83 -25.38 -12.19
CA THR A 322 -11.53 -26.28 -13.14
C THR A 322 -11.27 -27.77 -12.87
N GLY A 323 -10.41 -28.08 -11.90
CA GLY A 323 -9.94 -29.43 -11.57
C GLY A 323 -10.05 -29.75 -10.08
N SER A 324 -9.21 -30.65 -9.59
CA SER A 324 -9.25 -31.08 -8.19
C SER A 324 -8.60 -30.09 -7.21
N GLY A 325 -7.70 -29.21 -7.69
CA GLY A 325 -7.01 -28.22 -6.86
C GLY A 325 -7.97 -27.26 -6.17
N SER A 326 -7.61 -26.70 -5.02
CA SER A 326 -8.42 -25.71 -4.32
C SER A 326 -8.72 -24.49 -5.20
N ASP A 327 -9.89 -23.88 -5.02
CA ASP A 327 -10.12 -22.53 -5.51
C ASP A 327 -9.17 -21.56 -4.82
N MET A 328 -8.93 -20.41 -5.44
CA MET A 328 -8.06 -19.36 -4.92
C MET A 328 -8.80 -18.03 -4.83
N ILE A 329 -8.35 -17.16 -3.93
CA ILE A 329 -8.85 -15.78 -3.83
C ILE A 329 -7.68 -14.80 -3.74
N ALA A 330 -7.78 -13.66 -4.43
CA ALA A 330 -6.79 -12.59 -4.35
C ALA A 330 -6.80 -11.96 -2.95
N ARG A 331 -5.63 -11.92 -2.30
CA ARG A 331 -5.46 -11.34 -0.96
C ARG A 331 -5.38 -9.82 -0.97
N ARG A 332 -4.98 -9.25 -2.10
CA ARG A 332 -4.74 -7.83 -2.28
C ARG A 332 -5.22 -7.36 -3.63
N ASP A 333 -5.42 -6.06 -3.74
CA ASP A 333 -5.44 -5.39 -5.02
C ASP A 333 -4.14 -5.71 -5.75
N GLY A 334 -4.21 -5.74 -7.06
CA GLY A 334 -3.08 -5.96 -7.94
C GLY A 334 -2.99 -4.88 -8.99
N VAL A 335 -1.77 -4.63 -9.44
CA VAL A 335 -1.48 -3.86 -10.65
C VAL A 335 -0.44 -4.56 -11.52
N ILE A 336 -0.58 -4.43 -12.85
CA ILE A 336 0.49 -4.70 -13.82
C ILE A 336 0.51 -3.61 -14.90
N ILE A 337 1.71 -3.18 -15.29
CA ILE A 337 1.94 -2.27 -16.42
C ILE A 337 2.37 -3.09 -17.64
N LEU A 338 1.52 -3.14 -18.66
CA LEU A 338 1.77 -3.90 -19.89
C LEU A 338 2.43 -3.01 -20.94
N GLN A 339 3.77 -3.02 -20.98
CA GLN A 339 4.55 -2.26 -21.97
C GLN A 339 5.00 -3.10 -23.18
N GLU A 340 5.22 -4.40 -22.99
CA GLU A 340 5.78 -5.29 -24.02
C GLU A 340 4.68 -6.00 -24.84
N ASP A 341 4.96 -6.29 -26.12
CA ASP A 341 4.05 -6.98 -27.05
C ASP A 341 3.82 -8.47 -26.74
N GLY A 342 4.66 -9.05 -25.88
CA GLY A 342 4.63 -10.47 -25.51
C GLY A 342 3.69 -10.78 -24.33
N PRO A 343 3.28 -12.06 -24.16
CA PRO A 343 2.62 -12.48 -22.93
C PRO A 343 3.56 -12.33 -21.73
N GLN A 344 3.07 -11.68 -20.68
CA GLN A 344 3.77 -11.48 -19.42
C GLN A 344 3.15 -12.38 -18.35
N THR A 345 3.94 -12.72 -17.33
CA THR A 345 3.44 -13.47 -16.16
C THR A 345 3.28 -12.49 -15.01
N TRP A 346 2.05 -12.38 -14.54
CA TRP A 346 1.69 -11.57 -13.39
C TRP A 346 1.36 -12.49 -12.22
N THR A 347 2.23 -12.50 -11.21
CA THR A 347 2.04 -13.31 -10.00
C THR A 347 1.30 -12.48 -8.95
N LEU A 348 0.12 -12.94 -8.58
CA LEU A 348 -0.74 -12.32 -7.58
C LEU A 348 -0.58 -13.02 -6.23
N LEU A 349 -0.68 -12.25 -5.14
CA LEU A 349 -0.82 -12.79 -3.79
C LEU A 349 -2.24 -13.32 -3.60
N GLY A 350 -2.36 -14.59 -3.20
CA GLY A 350 -3.64 -15.28 -3.07
C GLY A 350 -3.69 -16.22 -1.85
N ARG A 351 -4.86 -16.81 -1.61
CA ARG A 351 -5.06 -17.90 -0.65
C ARG A 351 -5.87 -19.03 -1.26
N SER A 352 -5.54 -20.26 -0.88
CA SER A 352 -6.42 -21.41 -1.08
C SER A 352 -7.68 -21.27 -0.23
N VAL A 353 -8.83 -21.38 -0.88
CA VAL A 353 -10.16 -21.21 -0.28
C VAL A 353 -10.64 -22.48 0.42
N ASN A 354 -10.30 -23.66 -0.11
CA ASN A 354 -10.79 -24.95 0.37
C ASN A 354 -9.69 -25.69 1.13
N ARG A 355 -9.92 -26.01 2.42
CA ARG A 355 -8.96 -26.76 3.25
C ARG A 355 -8.80 -28.21 2.82
N SER A 356 -9.87 -28.79 2.27
CA SER A 356 -9.94 -30.22 1.91
C SER A 356 -9.40 -30.55 0.51
N ARG A 357 -9.19 -29.56 -0.35
CA ARG A 357 -8.67 -29.75 -1.71
C ARG A 357 -7.15 -29.56 -1.74
N PRO A 358 -6.42 -30.29 -2.59
CA PRO A 358 -4.98 -30.13 -2.73
C PRO A 358 -4.61 -28.71 -3.18
N ALA A 359 -3.41 -28.27 -2.79
CA ALA A 359 -2.85 -27.01 -3.26
C ALA A 359 -2.76 -26.99 -4.79
N PRO A 360 -3.19 -25.92 -5.48
CA PRO A 360 -3.10 -25.83 -6.94
C PRO A 360 -1.66 -25.86 -7.44
N GLU A 361 -1.42 -26.56 -8.55
CA GLU A 361 -0.14 -26.65 -9.24
C GLU A 361 -0.17 -25.86 -10.58
N ALA A 362 0.98 -25.74 -11.25
CA ALA A 362 1.12 -24.93 -12.47
C ALA A 362 0.25 -25.40 -13.65
N GLN A 363 -0.15 -26.67 -13.66
CA GLN A 363 -1.08 -27.24 -14.63
C GLN A 363 -2.56 -26.96 -14.31
N ASP A 364 -2.88 -26.65 -13.05
CA ASP A 364 -4.25 -26.32 -12.67
C ASP A 364 -4.63 -24.97 -13.29
N ARG A 365 -5.86 -24.90 -13.79
CA ARG A 365 -6.43 -23.73 -14.46
C ARG A 365 -7.58 -23.19 -13.63
N PHE A 366 -7.78 -21.88 -13.74
CA PHE A 366 -8.87 -21.19 -13.07
C PHE A 366 -9.77 -20.44 -14.03
N GLU A 367 -11.07 -20.48 -13.75
CA GLU A 367 -12.01 -19.46 -14.20
C GLU A 367 -11.89 -18.25 -13.25
N ILE A 368 -11.90 -17.03 -13.81
CA ILE A 368 -11.69 -15.80 -13.05
C ILE A 368 -13.04 -15.11 -12.85
N HIS A 369 -13.40 -14.86 -11.60
CA HIS A 369 -14.69 -14.29 -11.21
C HIS A 369 -14.49 -12.93 -10.50
N PRO A 370 -15.33 -11.93 -10.82
CA PRO A 370 -15.35 -10.66 -10.11
C PRO A 370 -15.49 -10.84 -8.60
N ALA A 371 -14.85 -9.96 -7.84
CA ALA A 371 -14.89 -10.00 -6.38
C ALA A 371 -16.32 -9.90 -5.82
N ASP A 372 -17.23 -9.24 -6.55
CA ASP A 372 -18.62 -9.04 -6.18
C ASP A 372 -19.49 -10.30 -6.34
N GLU A 373 -18.98 -11.35 -6.98
CA GLU A 373 -19.64 -12.67 -6.99
C GLU A 373 -19.42 -13.43 -5.67
N GLN A 374 -18.43 -13.01 -4.86
CA GLN A 374 -18.04 -13.67 -3.60
C GLN A 374 -17.95 -12.66 -2.44
N ILE A 375 -18.97 -11.81 -2.28
CA ILE A 375 -19.00 -10.67 -1.34
C ILE A 375 -18.47 -11.02 0.08
N PRO A 376 -18.89 -12.12 0.75
CA PRO A 376 -18.38 -12.44 2.07
C PRO A 376 -16.87 -12.70 2.10
N LEU A 377 -16.33 -13.39 1.09
CA LEU A 377 -14.90 -13.68 1.00
C LEU A 377 -14.11 -12.41 0.62
N ARG A 378 -14.64 -11.61 -0.31
CA ARG A 378 -14.10 -10.30 -0.68
C ARG A 378 -13.95 -9.41 0.55
N ASN A 379 -14.99 -9.30 1.38
CA ASN A 379 -14.96 -8.43 2.55
C ASN A 379 -13.91 -8.86 3.59
N VAL A 380 -13.70 -10.17 3.77
CA VAL A 380 -12.61 -10.67 4.62
C VAL A 380 -11.26 -10.24 4.02
N MET A 381 -11.01 -10.49 2.73
CA MET A 381 -9.74 -10.10 2.12
C MET A 381 -9.52 -8.58 2.14
N TRP A 382 -10.56 -7.78 1.92
CA TRP A 382 -10.50 -6.32 2.04
C TRP A 382 -10.10 -5.87 3.45
N LEU A 383 -10.73 -6.45 4.48
CA LEU A 383 -10.38 -6.14 5.86
C LEU A 383 -8.89 -6.44 6.14
N PHE A 384 -8.41 -7.63 5.77
CA PHE A 384 -7.02 -8.02 6.02
C PHE A 384 -6.00 -7.24 5.18
N GLN A 385 -6.35 -6.82 3.95
CA GLN A 385 -5.55 -5.86 3.18
C GLN A 385 -5.35 -4.55 3.95
N GLY A 386 -6.38 -4.09 4.64
CA GLY A 386 -6.39 -2.88 5.46
C GLY A 386 -5.78 -3.02 6.87
N MET A 387 -5.02 -4.08 7.17
CA MET A 387 -4.48 -4.34 8.51
C MET A 387 -2.96 -4.54 8.56
N ASN A 388 -2.36 -4.21 9.71
CA ASN A 388 -0.99 -4.61 10.08
C ASN A 388 -1.04 -5.60 11.24
N LEU A 389 -1.30 -6.86 10.93
CA LEU A 389 -1.07 -7.92 11.91
C LEU A 389 0.41 -8.32 11.91
N HIS A 390 0.92 -8.74 13.06
CA HIS A 390 2.29 -9.21 13.18
C HIS A 390 2.57 -10.31 12.13
N PRO A 391 3.71 -10.31 11.41
CA PRO A 391 3.95 -11.23 10.29
C PRO A 391 3.87 -12.73 10.65
N MET A 392 4.18 -13.08 11.91
CA MET A 392 4.03 -14.46 12.42
C MET A 392 2.59 -14.84 12.84
N ILE A 393 1.63 -13.91 12.80
CA ILE A 393 0.26 -14.10 13.27
C ILE A 393 -0.73 -13.85 12.13
N GLY A 394 -0.61 -12.71 11.45
CA GLY A 394 -1.54 -12.24 10.42
C GLY A 394 -1.92 -13.28 9.37
N PRO A 395 -0.96 -13.92 8.69
CA PRO A 395 -1.22 -14.94 7.68
C PRO A 395 -2.13 -16.08 8.16
N VAL A 396 -1.95 -16.52 9.41
CA VAL A 396 -2.76 -17.61 9.98
C VAL A 396 -4.15 -17.10 10.32
N ILE A 397 -4.27 -15.95 11.00
CA ILE A 397 -5.58 -15.40 11.37
C ILE A 397 -6.44 -15.12 10.13
N GLU A 398 -5.83 -14.62 9.06
CA GLU A 398 -6.46 -14.42 7.76
C GLU A 398 -6.98 -15.74 7.16
N GLN A 399 -6.16 -16.79 7.16
CA GLN A 399 -6.55 -18.09 6.63
C GLN A 399 -7.68 -18.74 7.45
N LEU A 400 -7.64 -18.62 8.79
CA LEU A 400 -8.71 -19.10 9.66
C LEU A 400 -10.02 -18.36 9.38
N ALA A 401 -9.97 -17.02 9.27
CA ALA A 401 -11.13 -16.20 8.93
C ALA A 401 -11.72 -16.56 7.57
N LEU A 402 -10.87 -16.87 6.58
CA LEU A 402 -11.30 -17.34 5.27
C LEU A 402 -12.09 -18.65 5.39
N TRP A 403 -11.61 -19.64 6.13
CA TRP A 403 -12.29 -20.94 6.31
C TRP A 403 -13.58 -20.87 7.13
N ILE A 404 -13.68 -19.93 8.08
CA ILE A 404 -14.96 -19.65 8.76
C ILE A 404 -16.02 -19.21 7.72
N VAL A 405 -15.61 -18.43 6.72
CA VAL A 405 -16.53 -17.97 5.68
C VAL A 405 -16.79 -19.02 4.61
N SER A 406 -15.73 -19.61 4.03
CA SER A 406 -15.81 -20.48 2.85
C SER A 406 -16.36 -21.88 3.16
N GLU A 407 -15.98 -22.46 4.30
CA GLU A 407 -16.30 -23.86 4.65
C GLU A 407 -17.14 -23.98 5.93
N ASN A 408 -17.55 -22.85 6.53
CA ASN A 408 -18.24 -22.80 7.83
C ASN A 408 -17.47 -23.54 8.93
N ALA A 409 -16.13 -23.39 8.93
CA ALA A 409 -15.25 -24.09 9.85
C ALA A 409 -15.58 -23.81 11.33
N GLY A 410 -15.63 -24.87 12.14
CA GLY A 410 -15.77 -24.79 13.60
C GLY A 410 -14.43 -24.71 14.31
N TYR A 411 -14.45 -24.73 15.65
CA TYR A 411 -13.20 -24.67 16.44
C TYR A 411 -12.27 -25.83 16.09
N ASP A 412 -12.80 -27.06 16.06
CA ASP A 412 -12.00 -28.28 15.86
C ASP A 412 -11.35 -28.34 14.48
N ASP A 413 -11.95 -27.70 13.47
CA ASP A 413 -11.39 -27.60 12.11
C ASP A 413 -10.16 -26.68 12.05
N LEU A 414 -10.08 -25.71 12.97
CA LEU A 414 -9.13 -24.60 12.96
C LEU A 414 -7.92 -24.84 13.88
N VAL A 415 -8.04 -25.69 14.90
CA VAL A 415 -7.02 -25.92 15.94
C VAL A 415 -5.65 -26.23 15.36
N GLU A 416 -5.57 -27.13 14.38
CA GLU A 416 -4.29 -27.55 13.80
C GLU A 416 -3.55 -26.36 13.17
N HIS A 417 -4.22 -25.59 12.32
CA HIS A 417 -3.61 -24.44 11.66
C HIS A 417 -3.35 -23.28 12.65
N ALA A 418 -4.27 -23.06 13.59
CA ALA A 418 -4.13 -22.06 14.65
C ALA A 418 -2.94 -22.34 15.59
N SER A 419 -2.50 -23.59 15.72
CA SER A 419 -1.32 -23.94 16.53
C SER A 419 0.01 -23.45 15.95
N GLY A 420 0.00 -22.95 14.70
CA GLY A 420 1.19 -22.46 14.00
C GLY A 420 1.68 -21.08 14.42
N VAL A 421 0.96 -20.36 15.30
CA VAL A 421 1.29 -18.99 15.71
C VAL A 421 1.77 -18.90 17.17
N PRO A 422 2.57 -17.87 17.53
CA PRO A 422 3.09 -17.70 18.88
C PRO A 422 2.08 -17.08 19.87
N ILE A 423 0.81 -17.48 19.79
CA ILE A 423 -0.27 -17.10 20.72
C ILE A 423 -1.13 -18.34 21.04
N PRO A 424 -1.88 -18.36 22.16
CA PRO A 424 -2.80 -19.46 22.45
C PRO A 424 -3.77 -19.73 21.28
N VAL A 425 -4.08 -21.00 21.03
CA VAL A 425 -4.96 -21.43 19.93
C VAL A 425 -6.33 -20.76 20.04
N GLU A 426 -6.87 -20.70 21.25
CA GLU A 426 -8.16 -20.09 21.57
C GLU A 426 -8.17 -18.59 21.23
N GLN A 427 -7.04 -17.90 21.47
CA GLN A 427 -6.88 -16.49 21.12
C GLN A 427 -6.83 -16.31 19.59
N ALA A 428 -6.10 -17.17 18.88
CA ALA A 428 -6.00 -17.11 17.41
C ALA A 428 -7.37 -17.34 16.75
N VAL A 429 -8.11 -18.35 17.21
CA VAL A 429 -9.44 -18.66 16.70
C VAL A 429 -10.44 -17.54 17.02
N ALA A 430 -10.42 -17.00 18.24
CA ALA A 430 -11.28 -15.88 18.61
C ALA A 430 -10.99 -14.62 17.79
N LEU A 431 -9.71 -14.30 17.53
CA LEU A 431 -9.33 -13.19 16.65
C LEU A 431 -9.85 -13.39 15.24
N ALA A 432 -9.70 -14.60 14.67
CA ALA A 432 -10.21 -14.91 13.34
C ALA A 432 -11.73 -14.69 13.26
N ALA A 433 -12.50 -15.22 14.22
CA ALA A 433 -13.94 -15.02 14.27
C ALA A 433 -14.33 -13.54 14.46
N ALA A 434 -13.63 -12.79 15.32
CA ALA A 434 -13.89 -11.36 15.50
C ALA A 434 -13.60 -10.53 14.23
N TYR A 435 -12.57 -10.87 13.47
CA TYR A 435 -12.30 -10.21 12.17
C TYR A 435 -13.29 -10.64 11.09
N THR A 436 -13.73 -11.90 11.08
CA THR A 436 -14.84 -12.33 10.22
C THR A 436 -16.10 -11.51 10.49
N ASP A 437 -16.44 -11.29 11.76
CA ASP A 437 -17.56 -10.43 12.15
C ASP A 437 -17.36 -8.97 11.74
N SER A 438 -16.16 -8.43 11.96
CA SER A 438 -15.80 -7.06 11.55
C SER A 438 -15.85 -6.85 10.03
N ALA A 439 -15.70 -7.92 9.25
CA ALA A 439 -15.89 -7.90 7.79
C ALA A 439 -17.37 -7.92 7.36
N GLY A 440 -18.31 -7.86 8.30
CA GLY A 440 -19.75 -7.84 8.05
C GLY A 440 -20.39 -9.21 7.85
N ILE A 441 -19.72 -10.29 8.27
CA ILE A 441 -20.26 -11.65 8.26
C ILE A 441 -20.88 -11.92 9.63
N ASP A 442 -22.18 -12.23 9.68
CA ASP A 442 -22.82 -12.60 10.94
C ASP A 442 -22.29 -13.93 11.47
N ILE A 443 -21.32 -13.85 12.39
CA ILE A 443 -20.71 -15.04 12.99
C ILE A 443 -21.70 -15.81 13.86
N THR A 444 -22.80 -15.22 14.33
CA THR A 444 -23.79 -15.92 15.16
C THR A 444 -24.49 -17.07 14.42
N GLN A 445 -24.47 -17.02 13.08
CA GLN A 445 -25.00 -18.06 12.19
C GLN A 445 -23.94 -19.08 11.72
N LYS A 446 -22.70 -19.00 12.24
CA LYS A 446 -21.58 -19.86 11.84
C LYS A 446 -21.28 -20.94 12.88
N GLN A 447 -20.68 -22.05 12.45
CA GLN A 447 -20.28 -23.14 13.36
C GLN A 447 -19.31 -22.64 14.43
N ILE A 448 -18.43 -21.70 14.09
CA ILE A 448 -17.47 -21.16 15.05
C ILE A 448 -18.15 -20.51 16.27
N TRP A 449 -19.34 -19.93 16.10
CA TRP A 449 -20.12 -19.36 17.21
C TRP A 449 -20.80 -20.43 18.04
N ALA A 450 -21.31 -21.49 17.41
CA ALA A 450 -21.83 -22.66 18.12
C ALA A 450 -20.74 -23.32 19.00
N ASP A 451 -19.48 -23.24 18.57
CA ASP A 451 -18.31 -23.78 19.26
C ASP A 451 -17.69 -22.81 20.29
N ARG A 452 -18.28 -21.64 20.53
CA ARG A 452 -17.67 -20.57 21.36
C ARG A 452 -17.29 -21.01 22.78
N ASP A 453 -18.04 -21.92 23.38
CA ASP A 453 -17.74 -22.46 24.72
C ASP A 453 -16.41 -23.23 24.78
N LYS A 454 -15.87 -23.65 23.64
CA LYS A 454 -14.56 -24.32 23.56
C LYS A 454 -13.38 -23.37 23.70
N PHE A 455 -13.54 -22.08 23.38
CA PHE A 455 -12.41 -21.13 23.34
C PHE A 455 -12.64 -19.84 24.13
N VAL A 456 -13.87 -19.32 24.21
CA VAL A 456 -14.18 -18.08 24.94
C VAL A 456 -13.77 -18.12 26.42
N PRO A 457 -13.97 -19.22 27.17
CA PRO A 457 -13.55 -19.28 28.58
C PRO A 457 -12.04 -19.16 28.79
N ALA A 458 -11.22 -19.42 27.75
CA ALA A 458 -9.76 -19.36 27.81
C ALA A 458 -9.19 -18.00 27.38
N LEU A 459 -10.04 -17.08 26.89
CA LEU A 459 -9.60 -15.76 26.46
C LEU A 459 -9.15 -14.91 27.64
N THR A 460 -8.02 -14.24 27.46
CA THR A 460 -7.46 -13.30 28.45
C THR A 460 -7.73 -11.84 28.09
N ASP A 461 -8.12 -11.58 26.84
CA ASP A 461 -8.49 -10.25 26.35
C ASP A 461 -9.99 -10.01 26.55
N GLU A 462 -10.33 -9.15 27.52
CA GLU A 462 -11.71 -8.78 27.84
C GLU A 462 -12.45 -8.08 26.69
N THR A 463 -11.72 -7.36 25.83
CA THR A 463 -12.32 -6.70 24.65
C THR A 463 -12.74 -7.75 23.63
N LEU A 464 -11.85 -8.71 23.37
CA LEU A 464 -12.15 -9.81 22.47
C LEU A 464 -13.27 -10.70 23.02
N LYS A 465 -13.29 -10.96 24.33
CA LYS A 465 -14.33 -11.73 25.00
C LYS A 465 -15.71 -11.11 24.83
N LYS A 466 -15.82 -9.77 24.94
CA LYS A 466 -17.07 -9.03 24.75
C LYS A 466 -17.71 -9.22 23.37
N VAL A 467 -16.93 -9.48 22.33
CA VAL A 467 -17.47 -9.80 20.99
C VAL A 467 -18.41 -11.01 21.05
N PHE A 468 -18.11 -11.98 21.91
CA PHE A 468 -18.86 -13.23 22.07
C PHE A 468 -19.91 -13.18 23.20
N GLU A 469 -19.78 -12.26 24.15
CA GLU A 469 -20.73 -12.09 25.26
C GLU A 469 -21.87 -11.10 24.92
N ALA A 470 -21.60 -10.08 24.10
CA ALA A 470 -22.55 -8.98 23.85
C ALA A 470 -23.70 -9.35 22.90
N ARG A 471 -23.72 -10.57 22.36
CA ARG A 471 -24.69 -11.03 21.36
C ARG A 471 -25.39 -12.31 21.82
N ASP A 472 -26.12 -12.22 22.93
CA ASP A 472 -26.97 -13.35 23.35
C ASP A 472 -28.19 -13.43 22.40
N PRO A 473 -28.48 -14.58 21.78
CA PRO A 473 -29.62 -14.73 20.88
C PRO A 473 -30.91 -14.79 21.71
N HIS A 474 -31.48 -13.62 21.98
CA HIS A 474 -32.87 -13.49 22.43
C HIS A 474 -33.71 -12.79 21.37
#